data_AF-L0E250-F1
#
_entry.id   AF-L0E250-F1
#
_cell.length_a   1.000
_cell.length_b   1.000
_cell.length_c   1.000
_cell.angle_alpha   90.00
_cell.angle_beta   90.00
_cell.angle_gamma   90.00
#
_symmetry.space_group_name_H-M   'P 1'
#
loop_
_entity.id
_entity.type
_entity.pdbx_description
1 polymer ?
#
loop_
_entity_poly.entity_id
_entity_poly.type
_entity_poly.pdbx_seq_one_letter_code
_entity_poly.pdbx_strand_id
1 'polypeptide(L)'
;MPEWVDRVPEVVPGYSDRIVSKLAHEAHLKKRTLTNWYNQRPTWLDHAHRGLDEAVAAAYGWTDYTPDMPDPEILSRLRALNLERSSDWQ
;
A
#
# COMPACT_ATOMS: atom_id res chain seq x y z
N MET A 1 16.88 0.81 16.71
CA MET A 1 16.65 2.01 15.86
C MET A 1 17.42 1.79 14.57
N PRO A 2 16.85 2.07 13.38
CA PRO A 2 17.59 1.93 12.14
C PRO A 2 18.86 2.82 12.17
N GLU A 3 19.97 2.35 11.61
CA GLU A 3 21.29 2.98 11.72
C GLU A 3 21.39 4.41 11.18
N TRP A 4 20.41 4.86 10.39
CA TRP A 4 20.41 6.04 9.52
C TRP A 4 19.39 7.12 9.93
N VAL A 5 18.61 6.89 10.99
CA VAL A 5 17.61 7.85 11.48
C VAL A 5 17.68 8.05 12.99
N ASP A 6 17.37 9.25 13.43
CA ASP A 6 17.17 9.61 14.84
C ASP A 6 15.70 9.93 15.08
N ARG A 7 15.21 9.61 16.29
CA ARG A 7 13.91 10.07 16.76
C ARG A 7 14.10 11.34 17.59
N VAL A 8 13.45 12.41 17.17
CA VAL A 8 13.47 13.71 17.85
C VAL A 8 12.05 14.01 18.33
N PRO A 9 11.86 14.50 19.56
CA PRO A 9 10.54 14.85 20.07
C PRO A 9 9.76 15.73 19.09
N GLU A 10 8.48 15.41 18.93
CA GLU A 10 7.59 16.25 18.13
C GLU A 10 7.40 17.62 18.79
N VAL A 11 7.34 18.67 17.97
CA VAL A 11 7.15 20.04 18.47
C VAL A 11 5.69 20.26 18.86
N VAL A 12 4.77 19.52 18.24
CA VAL A 12 3.34 19.56 18.54
C VAL A 12 2.98 18.43 19.52
N PRO A 13 2.44 18.77 20.72
CA PRO A 13 1.99 17.77 21.68
C PRO A 13 0.90 16.84 21.11
N GLY A 14 0.91 15.58 21.52
CA GLY A 14 -0.09 14.58 21.13
C GLY A 14 0.24 13.79 19.86
N TYR A 15 1.34 14.12 19.19
CA TYR A 15 1.84 13.40 18.02
C TYR A 15 3.08 12.57 18.37
N SER A 16 3.32 11.51 17.59
CA SER A 16 4.50 10.65 17.72
C SER A 16 5.79 11.40 17.36
N ASP A 17 6.91 11.01 17.96
CA ASP A 17 8.24 11.56 17.68
C ASP A 17 8.56 11.59 16.17
N ARG A 18 9.24 12.65 15.76
CA ARG A 18 9.69 12.81 14.38
C ARG A 18 10.89 11.94 14.09
N ILE A 19 10.90 11.39 12.89
CA ILE A 19 12.03 10.62 12.36
C ILE A 19 12.85 11.55 11.47
N VAL A 20 14.08 11.87 11.87
CA VAL A 20 15.01 12.72 11.11
C VAL A 20 16.23 11.91 10.63
N SER A 21 16.86 12.34 9.54
CA SER A 21 18.11 11.73 9.08
C SER A 21 19.26 12.01 10.04
N LYS A 22 20.08 11.00 10.29
CA LYS A 22 21.43 11.22 10.83
C LYS A 22 22.30 11.96 9.82
N LEU A 23 23.33 12.65 10.32
CA LEU A 23 24.31 13.35 9.51
C LEU A 23 24.92 12.40 8.44
N ALA A 24 25.06 12.90 7.22
CA ALA A 24 25.54 12.17 6.03
C ALA A 24 24.61 11.07 5.48
N HIS A 25 23.44 10.84 6.10
CA HIS A 25 22.44 9.88 5.63
C HIS A 25 21.25 10.54 4.92
N GLU A 26 21.29 11.86 4.70
CA GLU A 26 20.21 12.64 4.10
C GLU A 26 19.90 12.15 2.67
N ALA A 27 20.95 11.88 1.88
CA ALA A 27 20.81 11.40 0.51
C ALA A 27 20.15 10.01 0.43
N HIS A 28 20.45 9.13 1.39
CA HIS A 28 19.84 7.79 1.48
C HIS A 28 18.39 7.88 1.98
N LEU A 29 18.12 8.70 3.00
CA LEU A 29 16.76 8.94 3.51
C LEU A 29 15.87 9.54 2.41
N LYS A 30 16.37 10.50 1.63
CA LYS A 30 15.65 11.14 0.52
C LYS A 30 15.26 10.16 -0.58
N LYS A 31 16.00 9.05 -0.76
CA LYS A 31 15.65 8.01 -1.73
C LYS A 31 14.54 7.08 -1.22
N ARG A 32 14.22 7.07 0.08
CA ARG A 32 13.19 6.19 0.66
C ARG A 32 11.80 6.83 0.63
N THR A 33 11.40 7.34 -0.52
CA THR A 33 10.03 7.84 -0.75
C THR A 33 9.15 6.72 -1.27
N LEU A 34 7.85 6.75 -0.95
CA LEU A 34 6.88 5.78 -1.49
C LEU A 34 7.02 5.66 -3.02
N THR A 35 7.11 6.79 -3.73
CA THR A 35 7.35 6.81 -5.18
C THR A 35 8.55 5.96 -5.60
N ASN A 36 9.69 6.09 -4.93
CA ASN A 36 10.88 5.29 -5.26
C ASN A 36 10.69 3.80 -4.94
N TRP A 37 10.03 3.48 -3.82
CA TRP A 37 9.72 2.09 -3.45
C TRP A 37 8.76 1.44 -4.45
N TYR A 38 7.72 2.15 -4.90
CA TYR A 38 6.78 1.68 -5.90
C TYR A 38 7.40 1.59 -7.31
N ASN A 39 8.34 2.47 -7.65
CA ASN A 39 9.08 2.40 -8.92
C ASN A 39 10.07 1.22 -8.95
N GLN A 40 10.77 0.96 -7.84
CA GLN A 40 11.71 -0.16 -7.73
C GLN A 40 11.00 -1.51 -7.54
N ARG A 41 9.81 -1.48 -6.92
CA ARG A 41 8.96 -2.62 -6.60
C ARG A 41 9.75 -3.86 -6.11
N PRO A 42 10.45 -3.76 -4.96
CA PRO A 42 11.23 -4.87 -4.44
C PRO A 42 10.34 -6.09 -4.10
N THR A 43 10.90 -7.29 -4.13
CA THR A 43 10.17 -8.56 -3.98
C THR A 43 9.29 -8.63 -2.73
N TRP A 44 9.76 -8.11 -1.58
CA TRP A 44 8.95 -8.12 -0.36
C TRP A 44 7.70 -7.25 -0.48
N LEU A 45 7.77 -6.13 -1.20
CA LEU A 45 6.64 -5.23 -1.42
C LEU A 45 5.65 -5.89 -2.37
N ASP A 46 6.15 -6.55 -3.42
CA ASP A 46 5.31 -7.33 -4.32
C ASP A 46 4.57 -8.46 -3.60
N HIS A 47 5.27 -9.23 -2.76
CA HIS A 47 4.65 -10.27 -1.93
C HIS A 47 3.61 -9.71 -0.96
N ALA A 48 3.87 -8.55 -0.35
CA ALA A 48 2.92 -7.89 0.54
C ALA A 48 1.66 -7.47 -0.22
N HIS A 49 1.80 -6.92 -1.44
CA HIS A 49 0.67 -6.59 -2.29
C HIS A 49 -0.13 -7.82 -2.70
N ARG A 50 0.52 -8.91 -3.09
CA ARG A 50 -0.17 -10.17 -3.43
C ARG A 50 -1.01 -10.72 -2.27
N GLY A 51 -0.45 -10.74 -1.05
CA GLY A 51 -1.20 -11.18 0.13
C GLY A 51 -2.40 -10.28 0.45
N LEU A 52 -2.25 -8.97 0.22
CA LEU A 52 -3.37 -8.03 0.35
C LEU A 52 -4.44 -8.31 -0.71
N ASP A 53 -4.07 -8.48 -1.97
CA ASP A 53 -5.01 -8.69 -3.07
C ASP A 53 -5.79 -10.00 -2.90
N GLU A 54 -5.13 -11.09 -2.47
CA GLU A 54 -5.78 -12.36 -2.13
C GLU A 54 -6.81 -12.20 -1.00
N ALA A 55 -6.47 -11.46 0.06
CA ALA A 55 -7.39 -11.20 1.16
C ALA A 55 -8.59 -10.35 0.73
N VAL A 56 -8.38 -9.35 -0.13
CA VAL A 56 -9.43 -8.52 -0.69
C VAL A 56 -10.34 -9.35 -1.58
N ALA A 57 -9.79 -10.15 -2.50
CA ALA A 57 -10.57 -11.04 -3.36
C ALA A 57 -11.44 -12.01 -2.54
N ALA A 58 -10.90 -12.60 -1.48
CA ALA A 58 -11.65 -13.45 -0.57
C ALA A 58 -12.80 -12.68 0.13
N ALA A 59 -12.60 -11.42 0.51
CA ALA A 59 -13.65 -10.58 1.10
C ALA A 59 -14.76 -10.23 0.10
N TYR A 60 -14.43 -10.13 -1.19
CA TYR A 60 -15.42 -10.01 -2.28
C TYR A 60 -16.06 -11.36 -2.68
N GLY A 61 -15.64 -12.48 -2.07
CA GLY A 61 -16.14 -13.81 -2.37
C GLY A 61 -15.58 -14.42 -3.66
N TRP A 62 -14.48 -13.89 -4.20
CA TRP A 62 -13.87 -14.37 -5.44
C TRP A 62 -12.94 -15.55 -5.16
N THR A 63 -13.42 -16.78 -5.42
CA THR A 63 -12.66 -18.02 -5.19
C THR A 63 -11.71 -18.39 -6.35
N ASP A 64 -11.85 -17.72 -7.49
CA ASP A 64 -11.09 -17.94 -8.72
C ASP A 64 -10.05 -16.83 -8.98
N TYR A 65 -9.84 -15.93 -8.01
CA TYR A 65 -8.86 -14.87 -8.13
C TYR A 65 -7.45 -15.45 -8.29
N THR A 66 -6.69 -14.87 -9.23
CA THR A 66 -5.26 -15.13 -9.40
C THR A 66 -4.53 -13.81 -9.56
N PRO A 67 -3.26 -13.70 -9.13
CA PRO A 67 -2.46 -12.49 -9.34
C PRO A 67 -2.28 -12.11 -10.82
N ASP A 68 -2.41 -13.08 -11.73
CA ASP A 68 -2.31 -12.88 -13.18
C ASP A 68 -3.65 -12.50 -13.84
N MET A 69 -4.73 -12.38 -13.05
CA MET A 69 -6.05 -11.96 -13.56
C MET A 69 -5.94 -10.54 -14.15
N PRO A 70 -6.38 -10.33 -15.40
CA PRO A 70 -6.19 -9.06 -16.07
C PRO A 70 -7.11 -7.98 -15.48
N ASP A 71 -6.61 -6.75 -15.32
CA ASP A 71 -7.37 -5.62 -14.77
C ASP A 71 -8.78 -5.43 -15.35
N PRO A 72 -9.03 -5.57 -16.68
CA PRO A 72 -10.37 -5.45 -17.23
C PRO A 72 -11.40 -6.43 -16.64
N GLU A 73 -10.97 -7.64 -16.26
CA GLU A 73 -11.83 -8.64 -15.64
C GLU A 73 -12.23 -8.20 -14.22
N ILE A 74 -11.24 -7.75 -13.43
CA ILE A 74 -11.45 -7.18 -12.09
C ILE A 74 -12.42 -5.99 -12.16
N LEU A 75 -12.20 -5.07 -13.10
CA LEU A 75 -13.04 -3.89 -13.30
C LEU A 75 -14.46 -4.25 -13.72
N SER A 76 -14.64 -5.27 -14.56
CA SER A 76 -15.95 -5.76 -14.99
C SER A 76 -16.76 -6.28 -13.79
N ARG A 77 -16.15 -7.10 -12.93
CA ARG A 77 -16.78 -7.64 -11.72
C ARG A 77 -17.19 -6.53 -10.75
N LEU A 78 -16.29 -5.58 -10.48
CA LEU A 78 -16.58 -4.45 -9.61
C LEU A 78 -17.70 -3.56 -10.17
N ARG A 79 -17.74 -3.37 -11.50
CA ARG A 79 -18.81 -2.62 -12.15
C ARG A 79 -20.16 -3.31 -11.98
N ALA A 80 -20.24 -4.63 -12.18
CA ALA A 80 -21.47 -5.39 -11.99
C ALA A 80 -22.00 -5.26 -10.56
N LEU A 81 -21.12 -5.47 -9.56
CA LEU A 81 -21.45 -5.33 -8.14
C LEU A 81 -21.93 -3.91 -7.79
N ASN A 82 -21.30 -2.88 -8.36
CA ASN A 82 -21.70 -1.50 -8.15
C ASN A 82 -23.07 -1.20 -8.76
N LEU A 83 -23.42 -1.78 -9.91
CA LEU A 83 -24.73 -1.62 -10.54
C LEU A 83 -25.82 -2.29 -9.70
N GLU A 84 -25.60 -3.53 -9.24
CA GLU A 84 -26.52 -4.25 -8.34
C GLU A 84 -26.83 -3.43 -7.09
N ARG A 85 -25.77 -2.99 -6.38
CA ARG A 85 -25.92 -2.16 -5.19
C ARG A 85 -26.66 -0.86 -5.47
N SER A 86 -26.39 -0.22 -6.61
CA SER A 86 -27.05 1.05 -6.99
C SER A 86 -28.55 0.87 -7.24
N SER A 87 -28.96 -0.28 -7.79
CA SER A 87 -30.37 -0.62 -7.99
C SER A 87 -31.11 -0.92 -6.69
N ASP A 88 -30.43 -1.45 -5.67
CA ASP A 88 -31.00 -1.70 -4.34
C ASP A 88 -31.28 -0.42 -3.53
N TRP A 89 -30.66 0.71 -3.90
CA TRP A 89 -30.90 2.03 -3.26
C TRP A 89 -32.11 2.78 -3.83
N GLN A 90 -32.87 2.19 -4.74
CA GLN A 90 -33.98 2.83 -5.47
C GLN A 90 -35.33 2.22 -5.10
#